data_AF-V5F3S1-F1
#
_entry.id   AF-V5F3S1-F1
#
_cell.length_a   1.000
_cell.length_b   1.000
_cell.length_c   1.000
_cell.angle_alpha   90.00
_cell.angle_beta   90.00
_cell.angle_gamma   90.00
#
_symmetry.space_group_name_H-M   'P 1'
#
loop_
_entity.id
_entity.type
_entity.pdbx_description
1 polymer ?
#
loop_
_entity_poly.entity_id
_entity_poly.type
_entity_poly.pdbx_seq_one_letter_code
_entity_poly.pdbx_strand_id
1 'polypeptide(L)'
;MDGNNIQYSSDYIDSLRTNIERERGGMVIFVNGILGDAQFSTTERTIEKANEIGKLVANTILESERAKQRVMGTLNVSTITFTHPVSNTAILQLQQSGALDINLDDKNQISVDLKYVQIGRYTSLLTFPGEALTRLGLPIKYNMRGKYHLFIGLANASYGYFIPSDEFGQIPGRNTEERFSMDKYAGDEIKRVIDSSIK
;
A
#
# COMPACT_ATOMS: atom_id res chain seq x y z
N MET A 1 6.86 -4.95 -15.64
CA MET A 1 6.63 -5.30 -17.06
C MET A 1 5.75 -4.23 -17.70
N ASP A 2 5.68 -4.14 -19.04
CA ASP A 2 4.82 -3.17 -19.72
C ASP A 2 3.45 -3.75 -20.11
N GLY A 3 2.60 -2.92 -20.72
CA GLY A 3 1.27 -3.33 -21.18
C GLY A 3 1.26 -4.24 -22.41
N ASN A 4 2.41 -4.53 -23.02
CA ASN A 4 2.52 -5.47 -24.15
C ASN A 4 2.78 -6.90 -23.68
N ASN A 5 3.12 -7.11 -22.41
CA ASN A 5 3.30 -8.44 -21.86
C ASN A 5 1.97 -9.20 -21.77
N ILE A 6 1.92 -10.36 -22.42
CA ILE A 6 0.76 -11.28 -22.43
C ILE A 6 0.91 -12.47 -21.47
N GLN A 7 2.05 -12.59 -20.79
CA GLN A 7 2.32 -13.70 -19.87
C GLN A 7 1.78 -13.40 -18.48
N TYR A 8 1.12 -14.39 -17.86
CA TYR A 8 0.81 -14.31 -16.44
C TYR A 8 2.09 -14.28 -15.62
N SER A 9 2.22 -13.28 -14.75
CA SER A 9 3.39 -13.11 -13.92
C SER A 9 3.04 -12.25 -12.71
N SER A 10 3.72 -12.49 -11.59
CA SER A 10 3.68 -11.60 -10.41
C SER A 10 4.75 -10.49 -10.46
N ASP A 11 5.26 -10.18 -11.66
CA ASP A 11 6.36 -9.23 -11.90
C ASP A 11 7.62 -9.63 -11.10
N TYR A 12 8.43 -8.67 -10.68
CA TYR A 12 9.65 -8.91 -9.90
C TYR A 12 9.41 -9.70 -8.60
N ILE A 13 8.18 -9.72 -8.10
CA ILE A 13 7.80 -10.46 -6.88
C ILE A 13 7.94 -11.97 -7.11
N ASP A 14 7.78 -12.46 -8.33
CA ASP A 14 7.97 -13.88 -8.65
C ASP A 14 9.40 -14.35 -8.36
N SER A 15 10.37 -13.65 -8.96
CA SER A 15 11.79 -13.88 -8.73
C SER A 15 12.16 -13.62 -7.27
N LEU A 16 11.62 -12.58 -6.64
CA LEU A 16 11.84 -12.29 -5.22
C LEU A 16 11.47 -13.49 -4.33
N ARG A 17 10.22 -13.96 -4.41
CA ARG A 17 9.72 -15.06 -3.57
C ARG A 17 10.49 -16.34 -3.85
N THR A 18 10.64 -16.71 -5.12
CA THR A 18 11.30 -17.96 -5.54
C THR A 18 12.74 -18.04 -5.04
N ASN A 19 13.51 -16.95 -5.10
CA ASN A 19 14.89 -16.95 -4.61
C ASN A 19 14.95 -17.09 -3.08
N ILE A 20 14.07 -16.44 -2.32
CA ILE A 20 14.03 -16.60 -0.85
C ILE A 20 13.56 -18.00 -0.46
N GLU A 21 12.47 -18.50 -1.07
CA GLU A 21 11.90 -19.83 -0.80
C GLU A 21 12.91 -20.95 -1.12
N ARG A 22 13.73 -20.79 -2.16
CA ARG A 22 14.80 -21.74 -2.47
C ARG A 22 15.88 -21.79 -1.38
N GLU A 23 16.25 -20.64 -0.82
CA GLU A 23 17.34 -20.51 0.17
C GLU A 23 16.89 -20.83 1.62
N ARG A 24 15.60 -20.70 1.92
CA ARG A 24 15.06 -20.86 3.29
C ARG A 24 14.07 -22.01 3.44
N GLY A 25 13.46 -22.46 2.34
CA GLY A 25 12.23 -23.25 2.39
C GLY A 25 11.04 -22.42 2.89
N GLY A 26 9.87 -23.04 2.90
CA GLY A 26 8.62 -22.39 3.34
C GLY A 26 8.01 -21.47 2.26
N MET A 27 6.98 -20.73 2.68
CA MET A 27 6.23 -19.82 1.81
C MET A 27 6.60 -18.37 2.13
N VAL A 28 6.86 -17.58 1.08
CA VAL A 28 7.09 -16.13 1.20
C VAL A 28 5.85 -15.38 0.74
N ILE A 29 5.37 -14.50 1.61
CA ILE A 29 4.26 -13.59 1.31
C ILE A 29 4.84 -12.20 1.12
N PHE A 30 4.62 -11.61 -0.05
CA PHE A 30 4.91 -10.21 -0.31
C PHE A 30 3.67 -9.37 0.00
N VAL A 31 3.88 -8.23 0.63
CA VAL A 31 2.83 -7.24 0.87
C VAL A 31 3.31 -5.87 0.42
N ASN A 32 2.39 -5.09 -0.12
CA ASN A 32 2.65 -3.75 -0.60
C ASN A 32 2.87 -2.78 0.56
N GLY A 33 3.81 -1.85 0.38
CA GLY A 33 4.12 -0.79 1.34
C GLY A 33 3.41 0.53 1.03
N ILE A 34 4.09 1.63 1.30
CA ILE A 34 3.76 2.95 0.77
C ILE A 34 4.31 3.00 -0.65
N LEU A 35 3.45 2.89 -1.66
CA LEU A 35 3.88 2.68 -3.05
C LEU A 35 3.33 3.70 -4.05
N GLY A 36 2.46 4.63 -3.62
CA GLY A 36 1.67 5.45 -4.55
C GLY A 36 2.49 6.38 -5.45
N ASP A 37 3.73 6.67 -5.08
CA ASP A 37 4.72 7.43 -5.85
C ASP A 37 6.09 6.73 -5.91
N ALA A 38 6.14 5.44 -5.58
CA ALA A 38 7.37 4.65 -5.62
C ALA A 38 7.52 3.98 -6.99
N GLN A 39 8.62 4.25 -7.69
CA GLN A 39 8.91 3.66 -8.98
C GLN A 39 10.33 3.11 -9.04
N PHE A 40 10.52 2.02 -9.79
CA PHE A 40 11.85 1.51 -10.06
C PHE A 40 12.66 2.50 -10.87
N SER A 41 13.92 2.70 -10.48
CA SER A 41 14.89 3.54 -11.19
C SER A 41 15.43 2.84 -12.46
N THR A 42 14.54 2.40 -13.34
CA THR A 42 14.87 1.86 -14.67
C THR A 42 13.71 2.14 -15.63
N THR A 43 14.00 2.23 -16.93
CA THR A 43 12.99 2.32 -18.00
C THR A 43 12.76 0.98 -18.70
N GLU A 44 13.57 -0.04 -18.43
CA GLU A 44 13.40 -1.37 -18.99
C GLU A 44 12.16 -2.04 -18.38
N ARG A 45 11.31 -2.63 -19.23
CA ARG A 45 10.02 -3.21 -18.83
C ARG A 45 9.87 -4.68 -19.27
N THR A 46 10.97 -5.42 -19.22
CA THR A 46 11.02 -6.82 -19.65
C THR A 46 10.92 -7.80 -18.47
N ILE A 47 10.68 -9.08 -18.77
CA ILE A 47 10.69 -10.17 -17.78
C ILE A 47 12.10 -10.34 -17.20
N GLU A 48 13.14 -10.21 -18.03
CA GLU A 48 14.53 -10.31 -17.61
C GLU A 48 14.87 -9.24 -16.56
N LYS A 49 14.42 -8.00 -16.77
CA LYS A 49 14.62 -6.93 -15.81
C LYS A 49 13.85 -7.16 -14.51
N ALA A 50 12.59 -7.60 -14.60
CA ALA A 50 11.81 -7.96 -13.42
C ALA A 50 12.49 -9.06 -12.61
N ASN A 51 13.05 -10.07 -13.27
CA ASN A 51 13.81 -11.15 -12.64
C ASN A 51 15.09 -10.66 -11.96
N GLU A 52 15.83 -9.75 -12.60
CA GLU A 52 17.02 -9.10 -12.04
C GLU A 52 16.69 -8.32 -10.76
N ILE A 53 15.66 -7.47 -10.81
CA ILE A 53 15.17 -6.69 -9.66
C ILE A 53 14.74 -7.63 -8.53
N GLY A 54 13.94 -8.65 -8.84
CA GLY A 54 13.46 -9.62 -7.84
C GLY A 54 14.61 -10.33 -7.15
N LYS A 55 15.64 -10.74 -7.89
CA LYS A 55 16.85 -11.38 -7.33
C LYS A 55 17.65 -10.41 -6.46
N LEU A 56 17.79 -9.16 -6.88
CA LEU A 56 18.46 -8.12 -6.09
C LEU A 56 17.75 -7.90 -4.75
N VAL A 57 16.42 -7.78 -4.77
CA VAL A 57 15.61 -7.59 -3.56
C VAL A 57 15.69 -8.82 -2.66
N ALA A 58 15.58 -10.03 -3.21
CA ALA A 58 15.73 -11.28 -2.46
C ALA A 58 17.08 -11.36 -1.73
N ASN A 59 18.19 -11.08 -2.43
CA ASN A 59 19.52 -11.08 -1.83
C ASN A 59 19.65 -10.04 -0.71
N THR A 60 19.07 -8.85 -0.91
CA THR A 60 19.06 -7.79 0.11
C THR A 60 18.29 -8.22 1.36
N ILE A 61 17.14 -8.88 1.20
CA ILE A 61 16.36 -9.41 2.31
C ILE A 61 17.17 -10.49 3.04
N LEU A 62 17.69 -11.49 2.33
CA LEU A 62 18.48 -12.59 2.91
C LEU A 62 19.72 -12.08 3.66
N GLU A 63 20.34 -11.00 3.20
CA GLU A 63 21.45 -10.36 3.90
C GLU A 63 20.97 -9.63 5.17
N SER A 64 19.87 -8.87 5.07
CA SER A 64 19.29 -8.17 6.23
C SER A 64 18.83 -9.13 7.34
N GLU A 65 18.44 -10.36 6.98
CA GLU A 65 18.04 -11.40 7.94
C GLU A 65 19.15 -11.78 8.90
N ARG A 66 20.43 -11.55 8.57
CA ARG A 66 21.55 -11.81 9.50
C ARG A 66 21.44 -10.98 10.77
N ALA A 67 20.79 -9.81 10.69
CA ALA A 67 20.52 -8.92 11.82
C ALA A 67 19.10 -9.09 12.39
N LYS A 68 18.38 -10.17 12.04
CA LYS A 68 17.00 -10.39 12.51
C LYS A 68 16.92 -10.46 14.03
N GLN A 69 15.88 -9.86 14.57
CA GLN A 69 15.60 -9.87 16.00
C GLN A 69 14.30 -10.61 16.27
N ARG A 70 14.26 -11.34 17.38
CA ARG A 70 13.04 -12.02 17.81
C ARG A 70 12.02 -10.97 18.23
N VAL A 71 10.84 -11.00 17.63
CA VAL A 71 9.69 -10.22 18.06
C VAL A 71 8.89 -11.06 19.05
N MET A 72 8.60 -10.51 20.23
CA MET A 72 7.87 -11.18 21.31
C MET A 72 6.86 -10.23 21.95
N GLY A 73 5.75 -10.79 22.43
CA GLY A 73 4.76 -10.09 23.25
C GLY A 73 3.32 -10.41 22.87
N THR A 74 2.39 -9.71 23.50
CA THR A 74 0.95 -9.86 23.23
C THR A 74 0.61 -9.34 21.84
N LEU A 75 -0.31 -10.02 21.16
CA LEU A 75 -0.93 -9.57 19.92
C LEU A 75 -2.21 -8.80 20.27
N ASN A 76 -2.24 -7.51 19.97
CA ASN A 76 -3.45 -6.69 20.07
C ASN A 76 -3.86 -6.25 18.67
N VAL A 77 -5.13 -6.45 18.32
CA VAL A 77 -5.70 -6.05 17.04
C VAL A 77 -6.85 -5.10 17.32
N SER A 78 -6.77 -3.88 16.79
CA SER A 78 -7.86 -2.92 16.79
C SER A 78 -8.35 -2.66 15.37
N THR A 79 -9.59 -2.21 15.28
CA THR A 79 -10.22 -1.82 14.02
C THR A 79 -10.41 -0.32 14.01
N ILE A 80 -10.06 0.31 12.90
CA ILE A 80 -10.28 1.73 12.66
C ILE A 80 -11.19 1.83 11.45
N THR A 81 -12.42 2.31 11.62
CA THR A 81 -13.36 2.47 10.51
C THR A 81 -13.11 3.82 9.83
N PHE A 82 -12.92 3.79 8.53
CA PHE A 82 -12.81 4.96 7.67
C PHE A 82 -14.03 5.02 6.76
N THR A 83 -14.76 6.14 6.82
CA THR A 83 -15.89 6.43 5.94
C THR A 83 -15.64 7.78 5.29
N HIS A 84 -15.77 7.86 3.96
CA HIS A 84 -15.46 9.08 3.23
C HIS A 84 -16.31 9.21 1.95
N PRO A 85 -16.78 10.42 1.60
CA PRO A 85 -17.48 10.65 0.34
C PRO A 85 -16.55 10.51 -0.87
N VAL A 86 -17.11 10.01 -1.97
CA VAL A 86 -16.47 9.96 -3.27
C VAL A 86 -16.98 11.12 -4.10
N SER A 87 -16.08 12.06 -4.42
CA SER A 87 -16.42 13.24 -5.23
C SER A 87 -15.91 13.15 -6.67
N ASN A 88 -14.97 12.25 -6.95
CA ASN A 88 -14.44 12.07 -8.29
C ASN A 88 -15.50 11.45 -9.22
N THR A 89 -16.02 12.28 -10.13
CA THR A 89 -17.09 11.91 -11.05
C THR A 89 -16.71 10.78 -12.01
N ALA A 90 -15.43 10.68 -12.39
CA ALA A 90 -14.97 9.59 -13.25
C ALA A 90 -15.04 8.25 -12.50
N ILE A 91 -14.69 8.24 -11.22
CA ILE A 91 -14.78 7.03 -10.38
C ILE A 91 -16.25 6.63 -10.15
N LEU A 92 -17.13 7.60 -9.87
CA LEU A 92 -18.58 7.34 -9.75
C LEU A 92 -19.15 6.75 -11.05
N GLN A 93 -18.77 7.28 -12.21
CA GLN A 93 -19.20 6.75 -13.51
C GLN A 93 -18.67 5.33 -13.78
N LEU A 94 -17.41 5.05 -13.43
CA LEU A 94 -16.83 3.71 -13.54
C LEU A 94 -17.55 2.71 -12.63
N GLN A 95 -17.91 3.11 -11.41
CA GLN A 95 -18.72 2.28 -10.51
C GLN A 95 -20.12 2.02 -11.08
N GLN A 96 -20.83 3.07 -11.55
CA GLN A 96 -22.18 2.95 -12.13
C GLN A 96 -22.22 2.06 -13.38
N SER A 97 -21.15 2.06 -14.18
CA SER A 97 -21.03 1.18 -15.36
C SER A 97 -20.65 -0.27 -15.03
N GLY A 98 -20.32 -0.56 -13.76
CA GLY A 98 -19.81 -1.87 -13.34
C GLY A 98 -18.34 -2.13 -13.71
N ALA A 99 -17.64 -1.12 -14.24
CA ALA A 99 -16.22 -1.21 -14.57
C ALA A 99 -15.31 -1.16 -13.32
N LEU A 100 -15.82 -0.64 -12.22
CA LEU A 100 -15.12 -0.58 -10.93
C LEU A 100 -15.99 -1.16 -9.82
N ASP A 101 -15.44 -2.17 -9.13
CA ASP A 101 -16.08 -2.83 -7.99
C ASP A 101 -15.73 -2.11 -6.68
N ILE A 102 -16.46 -1.04 -6.39
CA ILE A 102 -16.42 -0.35 -5.09
C ILE A 102 -17.83 -0.29 -4.49
N ASN A 103 -17.93 -0.58 -3.19
CA ASN A 103 -19.20 -0.49 -2.48
C ASN A 103 -19.44 0.95 -2.01
N LEU A 104 -20.47 1.59 -2.56
CA LEU A 104 -20.91 2.93 -2.19
C LEU A 104 -22.25 2.86 -1.47
N ASP A 105 -22.43 3.68 -0.44
CA ASP A 105 -23.74 3.89 0.18
C ASP A 105 -24.62 4.85 -0.65
N ASP A 106 -25.87 5.06 -0.22
CA ASP A 106 -26.82 5.97 -0.87
C ASP A 106 -26.35 7.45 -0.91
N LYS A 107 -25.26 7.78 -0.22
CA LYS A 107 -24.64 9.10 -0.17
C LYS A 107 -23.30 9.15 -0.93
N ASN A 108 -23.01 8.13 -1.75
CA ASN A 108 -21.76 7.97 -2.47
C ASN A 108 -20.53 7.93 -1.54
N GLN A 109 -20.64 7.30 -0.37
CA GLN A 109 -19.53 7.12 0.55
C GLN A 109 -19.00 5.68 0.50
N ILE A 110 -17.69 5.56 0.59
CA ILE A 110 -17.03 4.30 0.93
C ILE A 110 -17.00 4.12 2.44
N SER A 111 -16.98 2.87 2.91
CA SER A 111 -16.67 2.53 4.30
C SER A 111 -15.78 1.28 4.35
N VAL A 112 -14.67 1.37 5.07
CA VAL A 112 -13.69 0.29 5.19
C VAL A 112 -13.11 0.21 6.59
N ASP A 113 -12.89 -1.01 7.05
CA ASP A 113 -12.19 -1.30 8.29
C ASP A 113 -10.70 -1.49 8.05
N LEU A 114 -9.90 -0.58 8.60
CA LEU A 114 -8.46 -0.73 8.71
C LEU A 114 -8.14 -1.57 9.94
N LYS A 115 -7.03 -2.31 9.90
CA LYS A 115 -6.51 -3.06 11.03
C LYS A 115 -5.24 -2.41 11.52
N TYR A 116 -5.24 -2.05 12.79
CA TYR A 116 -4.04 -1.64 13.51
C TYR A 116 -3.65 -2.76 14.47
N VAL A 117 -2.44 -3.29 14.31
CA VAL A 117 -1.96 -4.43 15.06
C VAL A 117 -0.74 -4.01 15.84
N GLN A 118 -0.73 -4.26 17.15
CA GLN A 118 0.47 -4.19 17.96
C GLN A 118 0.93 -5.61 18.32
N ILE A 119 2.21 -5.89 18.05
CA ILE A 119 2.91 -7.08 18.52
C ILE A 119 3.94 -6.65 19.58
N GLY A 120 3.67 -7.01 20.83
CA GLY A 120 4.50 -6.62 21.98
C GLY A 120 4.65 -5.10 22.11
N ARG A 121 5.84 -4.63 22.49
CA ARG A 121 6.11 -3.19 22.69
C ARG A 121 6.66 -2.49 21.45
N TYR A 122 7.30 -3.23 20.54
CA TYR A 122 8.18 -2.64 19.53
C TYR A 122 7.67 -2.72 18.11
N THR A 123 6.69 -3.57 17.80
CA THR A 123 6.27 -3.78 16.41
C THR A 123 4.81 -3.45 16.24
N SER A 124 4.49 -2.57 15.30
CA SER A 124 3.12 -2.30 14.90
C SER A 124 2.94 -2.43 13.39
N LEU A 125 1.70 -2.69 13.00
CA LEU A 125 1.27 -2.88 11.62
C LEU A 125 -0.03 -2.11 11.41
N LEU A 126 -0.15 -1.48 10.24
CA LEU A 126 -1.36 -0.79 9.80
C LEU A 126 -1.72 -1.27 8.39
N THR A 127 -2.95 -1.71 8.17
CA THR A 127 -3.48 -1.89 6.81
C THR A 127 -4.03 -0.58 6.26
N PHE A 128 -3.93 -0.41 4.94
CA PHE A 128 -4.31 0.82 4.26
C PHE A 128 -5.05 0.50 2.95
N PRO A 129 -6.20 1.15 2.67
CA PRO A 129 -7.19 0.69 1.69
C PRO A 129 -6.92 1.20 0.27
N GLY A 130 -5.65 1.33 -0.11
CA GLY A 130 -5.23 1.92 -1.37
C GLY A 130 -3.73 2.20 -1.42
N GLU A 131 -3.36 3.14 -2.28
CA GLU A 131 -1.98 3.55 -2.54
C GLU A 131 -1.72 4.92 -1.92
N ALA A 132 -1.11 4.94 -0.74
CA ALA A 132 -0.65 6.18 -0.13
C ALA A 132 0.60 6.70 -0.86
N LEU A 133 0.63 8.00 -1.15
CA LEU A 133 1.85 8.69 -1.55
C LEU A 133 2.81 8.81 -0.36
N THR A 134 4.10 8.96 -0.65
CA THR A 134 5.17 9.01 0.36
C THR A 134 4.94 10.12 1.37
N ARG A 135 4.52 11.32 0.92
CA ARG A 135 4.21 12.46 1.79
C ARG A 135 3.03 12.22 2.75
N LEU A 136 2.15 11.27 2.43
CA LEU A 136 1.05 10.87 3.30
C LEU A 136 1.44 9.69 4.21
N GLY A 137 1.96 8.63 3.61
CA GLY A 137 2.19 7.35 4.27
C GLY A 137 3.33 7.40 5.29
N LEU A 138 4.43 8.12 5.02
CA LEU A 138 5.57 8.16 5.94
C LEU A 138 5.23 8.84 7.27
N PRO A 139 4.57 10.02 7.30
CA PRO A 139 4.13 10.61 8.57
C PRO A 139 3.21 9.70 9.38
N ILE A 140 2.25 9.02 8.74
CA ILE A 140 1.38 8.04 9.41
C ILE A 140 2.22 6.92 10.02
N LYS A 141 3.13 6.34 9.22
CA LYS A 141 4.01 5.25 9.64
C LYS A 141 4.87 5.65 10.84
N TYR A 142 5.47 6.84 10.84
CA TYR A 142 6.32 7.31 11.92
C TYR A 142 5.55 7.64 13.21
N ASN A 143 4.26 7.96 13.11
CA ASN A 143 3.39 8.17 14.27
C ASN A 143 2.94 6.85 14.94
N MET A 144 3.17 5.69 14.33
CA MET A 144 2.77 4.41 14.89
C MET A 144 3.59 4.06 16.15
N ARG A 145 2.94 3.39 17.10
CA ARG A 145 3.61 2.95 18.35
C ARG A 145 4.68 1.89 18.09
N GLY A 146 5.80 2.01 18.79
CA GLY A 146 6.91 1.05 18.72
C GLY A 146 8.06 1.54 17.85
N LYS A 147 9.02 0.64 17.61
CA LYS A 147 10.25 0.90 16.85
C LYS A 147 10.16 0.44 15.40
N TYR A 148 9.42 -0.64 15.15
CA TYR A 148 9.29 -1.29 13.85
C TYR A 148 7.85 -1.13 13.37
N HIS A 149 7.68 -0.51 12.21
CA HIS A 149 6.38 -0.18 11.66
C HIS A 149 6.20 -0.86 10.30
N LEU A 150 5.11 -1.61 10.15
CA LEU A 150 4.70 -2.20 8.89
C LEU A 150 3.49 -1.43 8.38
N PHE A 151 3.62 -0.81 7.22
CA PHE A 151 2.51 -0.18 6.51
C PHE A 151 2.14 -1.10 5.37
N ILE A 152 0.91 -1.62 5.36
CA ILE A 152 0.42 -2.59 4.37
C ILE A 152 -0.59 -1.88 3.47
N GLY A 153 -0.13 -1.41 2.31
CA GLY A 153 -0.97 -0.82 1.27
C GLY A 153 -1.82 -1.86 0.54
N LEU A 154 -2.83 -1.39 -0.19
CA LEU A 154 -3.76 -2.23 -0.96
C LEU A 154 -4.37 -3.38 -0.12
N ALA A 155 -4.69 -3.10 1.14
CA ALA A 155 -5.28 -4.06 2.06
C ALA A 155 -6.67 -3.62 2.50
N ASN A 156 -7.58 -4.60 2.67
CA ASN A 156 -9.00 -4.42 2.97
C ASN A 156 -9.84 -3.75 1.87
N ALA A 157 -9.26 -2.88 1.05
CA ALA A 157 -9.85 -2.33 -0.17
C ALA A 157 -8.76 -1.80 -1.13
N SER A 158 -9.18 -1.39 -2.33
CA SER A 158 -8.33 -0.79 -3.36
C SER A 158 -8.97 0.49 -3.92
N TYR A 159 -9.02 1.54 -3.12
CA TYR A 159 -9.66 2.82 -3.46
C TYR A 159 -8.74 3.78 -4.24
N GLY A 160 -7.75 3.27 -4.95
CA GLY A 160 -6.80 4.08 -5.70
C GLY A 160 -5.87 4.91 -4.80
N TYR A 161 -5.56 6.13 -5.23
CA TYR A 161 -4.49 6.94 -4.64
C TYR A 161 -4.99 7.88 -3.54
N PHE A 162 -4.22 7.90 -2.44
CA PHE A 162 -4.40 8.85 -1.35
C PHE A 162 -3.28 9.88 -1.38
N ILE A 163 -3.66 11.12 -1.71
CA ILE A 163 -2.77 12.26 -1.93
C ILE A 163 -3.05 13.29 -0.83
N PRO A 164 -2.03 13.91 -0.20
CA PRO A 164 -2.23 15.06 0.65
C PRO A 164 -2.99 16.18 -0.09
N SER A 165 -4.00 16.79 0.55
CA SER A 165 -4.84 17.76 -0.16
C SER A 165 -4.09 19.02 -0.61
N ASP A 166 -2.98 19.34 0.08
CA ASP A 166 -2.06 20.44 -0.23
C ASP A 166 -1.15 20.14 -1.43
N GLU A 167 -1.06 18.88 -1.85
CA GLU A 167 -0.29 18.42 -2.99
C GLU A 167 -1.16 18.16 -4.22
N PHE A 168 -2.47 17.94 -4.02
CA PHE A 168 -3.42 17.62 -5.08
C PHE A 168 -3.50 18.74 -6.13
N GLY A 169 -3.27 18.39 -7.41
CA GLY A 169 -3.27 19.32 -8.53
C GLY A 169 -2.08 20.27 -8.58
N GLN A 170 -1.07 20.08 -7.71
CA GLN A 170 0.08 20.99 -7.62
C GLN A 170 1.29 20.53 -8.45
N ILE A 171 1.38 19.23 -8.78
CA ILE A 171 2.55 18.67 -9.48
C ILE A 171 2.25 18.55 -10.98
N PRO A 172 2.92 19.35 -11.83
CA PRO A 172 2.70 19.28 -13.28
C PRO A 172 3.00 17.88 -13.83
N GLY A 173 2.04 17.33 -14.58
CA GLY A 173 2.20 16.03 -15.26
C GLY A 173 1.83 14.80 -14.42
N ARG A 174 1.49 14.96 -13.13
CA ARG A 174 0.99 13.85 -12.30
C ARG A 174 -0.50 13.59 -12.54
N ASN A 175 -0.80 12.91 -13.64
CA ASN A 175 -2.18 12.69 -14.06
C ASN A 175 -2.79 11.39 -13.51
N THR A 176 -2.00 10.34 -13.31
CA THR A 176 -2.52 9.01 -12.95
C THR A 176 -3.08 9.02 -11.53
N GLU A 177 -2.25 9.43 -10.58
CA GLU A 177 -2.55 9.43 -9.15
C GLU A 177 -3.76 10.33 -8.87
N GLU A 178 -3.79 11.52 -9.47
CA GLU A 178 -4.89 12.48 -9.28
C GLU A 178 -6.20 12.00 -9.93
N ARG A 179 -6.13 11.38 -11.12
CA ARG A 179 -7.30 10.82 -11.81
C ARG A 179 -7.93 9.65 -11.06
N PHE A 180 -7.11 8.84 -10.39
CA PHE A 180 -7.52 7.66 -9.64
C PHE A 180 -7.53 7.89 -8.13
N SER A 181 -7.73 9.13 -7.69
CA SER A 181 -8.01 9.47 -6.29
C SER A 181 -9.52 9.69 -6.10
N MET A 182 -10.10 9.11 -5.04
CA MET A 182 -11.54 9.16 -4.74
C MET A 182 -12.06 10.57 -4.49
N ASP A 183 -11.24 11.38 -3.81
CA ASP A 183 -11.57 12.72 -3.35
C ASP A 183 -10.29 13.44 -2.90
N LYS A 184 -10.23 14.76 -3.11
CA LYS A 184 -9.08 15.60 -2.77
C LYS A 184 -8.69 15.52 -1.28
N TYR A 185 -9.65 15.33 -0.38
CA TYR A 185 -9.45 15.35 1.07
C TYR A 185 -9.35 13.95 1.69
N ALA A 186 -9.48 12.89 0.90
CA ALA A 186 -9.43 11.52 1.40
C ALA A 186 -8.12 11.20 2.15
N GLY A 187 -6.98 11.71 1.64
CA GLY A 187 -5.67 11.56 2.28
C GLY A 187 -5.58 12.21 3.66
N ASP A 188 -6.04 13.45 3.77
CA ASP A 188 -6.01 14.20 5.03
C ASP A 188 -6.94 13.57 6.07
N GLU A 189 -8.14 13.16 5.66
CA GLU A 189 -9.14 12.58 6.54
C GLU A 189 -8.73 11.22 7.06
N ILE A 190 -8.24 10.31 6.21
CA ILE A 190 -7.79 8.99 6.66
C ILE A 190 -6.61 9.12 7.63
N LYS A 191 -5.69 10.06 7.38
CA LYS A 191 -4.58 10.36 8.30
C LYS A 191 -5.10 10.83 9.65
N ARG A 192 -6.06 11.76 9.66
CA ARG A 192 -6.68 12.27 10.89
C ARG A 192 -7.35 11.15 11.69
N VAL A 193 -8.12 10.29 11.03
CA VAL A 193 -8.80 9.14 11.65
C VAL A 193 -7.78 8.17 12.25
N ILE A 194 -6.74 7.80 11.50
CA ILE A 194 -5.66 6.92 11.99
C ILE A 194 -4.95 7.54 13.18
N ASP A 195 -4.44 8.77 13.06
CA ASP A 195 -3.67 9.46 14.12
C ASP A 195 -4.50 9.64 15.41
N SER A 196 -5.82 9.77 15.29
CA SER A 196 -6.73 9.86 16.45
C SER A 196 -6.99 8.52 17.13
N SER A 197 -6.80 7.41 16.42
CA SER A 197 -7.12 6.05 16.87
C SER A 197 -5.92 5.27 17.41
N ILE A 198 -4.69 5.69 17.09
CA ILE A 198 -3.45 4.97 17.46
C ILE A 198 -2.70 5.58 18.66
N LYS A 199 -3.22 6.68 19.24
CA LYS A 199 -2.66 7.33 20.42
C LYS A 199 -2.95 6.56 21.70
#